data_AF-A0A212JW48-F1
#
_entry.id   AF-A0A212JW48-F1
#
_cell.length_a   1.000
_cell.length_b   1.000
_cell.length_c   1.000
_cell.angle_alpha   90.00
_cell.angle_beta   90.00
_cell.angle_gamma   90.00
#
_symmetry.space_group_name_H-M   'P 1'
#
loop_
_entity.id
_entity.type
_entity.pdbx_description
1 polymer ?
#
loop_
_entity_poly.entity_id
_entity_poly.type
_entity_poly.pdbx_seq_one_letter_code
_entity_poly.pdbx_strand_id
1 'polypeptide(L)'
;MIQAIPEWDKDIFYAINGFRNDLFDVIMPVFSLTWLLWTLGIAAFVLWMLFALRRGVKWNSVRPVLVGSALILATAGVTDLVTVAVKDHIGRLRPYQSLPFAHYQTKEGWKQNPEMFKPWKHRADSFYSGHAAHSMAVAVTAATLCPPLSPVIYAMPLIVGYSRVYLGKHYPSDVLAGWLAGALVALLARRLTRKLRANAEPEAKPLQPPPRSSSLFSAWRAKLTAGSTRQCSPSRTSQGS
;
A
#
# COMPACT_ATOMS: atom_id res chain seq x y z
N MET A 1 -12.55 4.63 34.67
CA MET A 1 -13.66 5.45 34.14
C MET A 1 -14.05 4.92 32.77
N ILE A 2 -15.32 4.66 32.51
CA ILE A 2 -15.82 4.40 31.15
C ILE A 2 -15.69 5.73 30.41
N GLN A 3 -14.89 5.80 29.34
CA GLN A 3 -14.80 7.03 28.54
C GLN A 3 -16.19 7.39 28.00
N ALA A 4 -16.61 8.63 28.19
CA ALA A 4 -17.84 9.14 27.62
C ALA A 4 -17.74 9.09 26.09
N ILE A 5 -18.67 8.40 25.45
CA ILE A 5 -18.73 8.30 24.00
C ILE A 5 -19.39 9.60 23.49
N PRO A 6 -18.75 10.35 22.57
CA PRO A 6 -19.34 11.56 22.03
C PRO A 6 -20.69 11.29 21.35
N GLU A 7 -21.65 12.21 21.48
CA GLU A 7 -22.99 12.06 20.88
C GLU A 7 -22.93 11.90 19.37
N TRP A 8 -22.14 12.73 18.67
CA TRP A 8 -21.98 12.66 17.22
C TRP A 8 -21.52 11.27 16.72
N ASP A 9 -20.73 10.56 17.51
CA ASP A 9 -20.19 9.24 17.18
C ASP A 9 -21.26 8.15 17.34
N LYS A 10 -22.19 8.36 18.29
CA LYS A 10 -23.39 7.52 18.45
C LYS A 10 -24.40 7.79 17.34
N ASP A 11 -24.63 9.05 16.97
CA ASP A 11 -25.59 9.41 15.93
C ASP A 11 -25.20 8.80 14.58
N ILE A 12 -23.93 8.94 14.19
CA ILE A 12 -23.41 8.33 12.97
C ILE A 12 -23.45 6.80 13.08
N PHE A 13 -23.11 6.24 14.25
CA PHE A 13 -23.23 4.81 14.48
C PHE A 13 -24.67 4.33 14.24
N TYR A 14 -25.67 4.97 14.83
CA TYR A 14 -27.07 4.59 14.68
C TYR A 14 -27.56 4.78 13.24
N ALA A 15 -27.14 5.84 12.55
CA ALA A 15 -27.48 6.04 11.14
C ALA A 15 -26.98 4.88 10.26
N ILE A 16 -25.74 4.45 10.44
CA ILE A 16 -25.15 3.34 9.66
C ILE A 16 -25.70 1.98 10.11
N ASN A 17 -25.73 1.74 11.42
CA ASN A 17 -26.14 0.47 12.01
C ASN A 17 -27.66 0.23 11.90
N GLY A 18 -28.45 1.29 11.78
CA GLY A 18 -29.89 1.25 11.53
C GLY A 18 -30.26 1.10 10.05
N PHE A 19 -29.37 1.45 9.11
CA PHE A 19 -29.59 1.30 7.67
C PHE A 19 -29.40 -0.15 7.19
N ARG A 20 -30.13 -1.09 7.81
CA ARG A 20 -29.99 -2.52 7.56
C ARG A 20 -30.90 -3.00 6.44
N ASN A 21 -30.45 -4.02 5.73
CA ASN A 21 -31.23 -4.76 4.75
C ASN A 21 -30.67 -6.17 4.55
N ASP A 22 -31.47 -7.07 3.98
CA ASP A 22 -31.13 -8.49 3.81
C ASP A 22 -29.84 -8.70 2.99
N LEU A 23 -29.64 -7.88 1.96
CA LEU A 23 -28.42 -7.95 1.14
C LEU A 23 -27.18 -7.62 1.98
N PHE A 24 -27.22 -6.50 2.70
CA PHE A 24 -26.10 -6.01 3.52
C PHE A 24 -25.83 -6.93 4.71
N ASP A 25 -26.86 -7.59 5.23
CA ASP A 25 -26.74 -8.59 6.30
C ASP A 25 -25.98 -9.85 5.89
N VAL A 26 -25.94 -10.14 4.59
CA VAL A 26 -25.14 -11.23 4.00
C VAL A 26 -23.75 -10.75 3.61
N ILE A 27 -23.62 -9.60 2.94
CA ILE A 27 -22.34 -9.18 2.35
C ILE A 27 -21.38 -8.51 3.36
N MET A 28 -21.88 -7.69 4.28
CA MET A 28 -21.02 -6.94 5.22
C MET A 28 -20.20 -7.84 6.15
N PRO A 29 -20.75 -8.96 6.67
CA PRO A 29 -19.96 -9.96 7.37
C PRO A 29 -18.75 -10.44 6.58
N VAL A 30 -18.93 -10.73 5.28
CA VAL A 30 -17.90 -11.27 4.39
C VAL A 30 -16.76 -10.28 4.22
N PHE A 31 -17.06 -8.99 3.99
CA PHE A 31 -16.03 -7.95 3.92
C PHE A 31 -15.28 -7.76 5.23
N SER A 32 -15.91 -8.08 6.36
CA SER A 32 -15.27 -8.07 7.65
C SER A 32 -14.41 -9.33 7.93
N LEU A 33 -14.48 -10.38 7.11
CA LEU A 33 -13.62 -11.57 7.24
C LEU A 33 -12.25 -11.27 6.64
N THR A 34 -11.39 -10.62 7.42
CA THR A 34 -10.02 -10.29 6.97
C THR A 34 -9.25 -11.53 6.51
N TRP A 35 -9.43 -12.68 7.15
CA TRP A 35 -8.80 -13.94 6.74
C TRP A 35 -9.17 -14.35 5.31
N LEU A 36 -10.41 -14.10 4.86
CA LEU A 36 -10.83 -14.39 3.50
C LEU A 36 -10.08 -13.49 2.50
N LEU A 37 -9.89 -12.22 2.82
CA LEU A 37 -9.11 -11.31 1.98
C LEU A 37 -7.64 -11.75 1.90
N TRP A 38 -7.07 -12.23 3.00
CA TRP A 38 -5.72 -12.78 3.05
C TRP A 38 -5.58 -14.07 2.23
N THR A 39 -6.50 -15.02 2.37
CA THR A 39 -6.44 -16.28 1.63
C THR A 39 -6.57 -16.04 0.13
N LEU A 40 -7.48 -15.16 -0.30
CA LEU A 40 -7.63 -14.78 -1.71
C LEU A 40 -6.37 -14.06 -2.23
N GLY A 41 -5.79 -13.15 -1.45
CA GLY A 41 -4.56 -12.44 -1.83
C GLY A 41 -3.36 -13.37 -1.96
N ILE A 42 -3.18 -14.30 -1.02
CA ILE A 42 -2.12 -15.32 -1.05
C ILE A 42 -2.34 -16.27 -2.23
N ALA A 43 -3.57 -16.73 -2.45
CA ALA A 43 -3.89 -17.60 -3.59
C ALA A 43 -3.59 -16.90 -4.93
N ALA A 44 -3.98 -15.63 -5.09
CA ALA A 44 -3.66 -14.85 -6.28
C ALA A 44 -2.15 -14.69 -6.48
N PHE A 45 -1.39 -14.42 -5.41
CA PHE A 45 0.06 -14.34 -5.46
C PHE A 45 0.71 -15.66 -5.87
N VAL A 46 0.26 -16.79 -5.31
CA VAL A 46 0.76 -18.13 -5.64
C VAL A 46 0.46 -18.49 -7.10
N LEU A 47 -0.77 -18.23 -7.56
CA LEU A 47 -1.15 -18.47 -8.96
C LEU A 47 -0.32 -17.62 -9.93
N TRP A 48 -0.13 -16.34 -9.61
CA TRP A 48 0.74 -15.45 -10.38
C TRP A 48 2.20 -15.95 -10.39
N MET A 49 2.73 -16.41 -9.26
CA MET A 49 4.09 -16.95 -9.17
C MET A 49 4.25 -18.21 -10.02
N LEU A 50 3.31 -19.16 -9.94
CA LEU A 50 3.33 -20.36 -10.78
C LEU A 50 3.26 -20.01 -12.27
N PHE A 51 2.44 -19.02 -12.64
CA PHE A 51 2.39 -18.51 -14.00
C PHE A 51 3.73 -17.89 -14.44
N ALA A 52 4.34 -17.06 -13.60
CA ALA A 52 5.62 -16.43 -13.88
C ALA A 52 6.75 -17.46 -14.07
N LEU A 53 6.79 -18.50 -13.23
CA LEU A 53 7.74 -19.61 -13.35
C LEU A 53 7.52 -20.40 -14.65
N ARG A 54 6.27 -20.77 -14.97
CA ARG A 54 5.92 -21.48 -16.22
C ARG A 54 6.27 -20.70 -17.48
N ARG A 55 6.18 -19.37 -17.42
CA ARG A 55 6.50 -18.47 -18.55
C ARG A 55 7.98 -18.07 -18.60
N GLY A 56 8.81 -18.51 -17.66
CA GLY A 56 10.22 -18.12 -17.60
C GLY A 56 10.40 -16.60 -17.44
N VAL A 57 9.53 -15.94 -16.68
CA VAL A 57 9.60 -14.49 -16.47
C VAL A 57 10.93 -14.14 -15.82
N LYS A 58 11.63 -13.15 -16.38
CA LYS A 58 12.95 -12.72 -15.91
C LYS A 58 12.90 -12.24 -14.45
N TRP A 59 13.95 -12.53 -13.69
CA TRP A 59 14.08 -12.16 -12.28
C TRP A 59 13.83 -10.66 -12.01
N ASN A 60 14.28 -9.78 -12.92
CA ASN A 60 14.08 -8.33 -12.78
C ASN A 60 12.61 -7.91 -12.76
N SER A 61 11.71 -8.72 -13.34
CA SER A 61 10.26 -8.49 -13.28
C SER A 61 9.61 -9.13 -12.05
N VAL A 62 10.19 -10.21 -11.51
CA VAL A 62 9.65 -10.93 -10.33
C VAL A 62 10.08 -10.28 -9.02
N ARG A 63 11.35 -9.88 -8.91
CA ARG A 63 11.94 -9.25 -7.71
C ARG A 63 11.10 -8.09 -7.13
N PRO A 64 10.61 -7.10 -7.91
CA PRO A 64 9.83 -6.00 -7.34
C PRO A 64 8.51 -6.46 -6.72
N VAL A 65 7.86 -7.50 -7.28
CA VAL A 65 6.63 -8.07 -6.72
C VAL A 65 6.92 -8.79 -5.41
N LEU A 66 8.01 -9.55 -5.33
CA LEU A 66 8.43 -10.21 -4.07
C LEU A 66 8.72 -9.19 -2.97
N VAL A 67 9.49 -8.14 -3.28
CA VAL A 67 9.79 -7.06 -2.33
C VAL A 67 8.52 -6.33 -1.91
N GLY A 68 7.60 -6.09 -2.86
CA GLY A 68 6.30 -5.48 -2.59
C GLY A 68 5.44 -6.32 -1.65
N SER A 69 5.31 -7.62 -1.91
CA SER A 69 4.59 -8.56 -1.05
C SER A 69 5.20 -8.65 0.34
N ALA A 70 6.54 -8.69 0.44
CA ALA A 70 7.23 -8.69 1.73
C ALA A 70 6.96 -7.39 2.52
N LEU A 71 6.91 -6.23 1.84
CA LEU A 71 6.58 -4.97 2.47
C LEU A 71 5.12 -4.93 2.97
N ILE A 72 4.18 -5.47 2.19
CA ILE A 72 2.78 -5.63 2.61
C ILE A 72 2.70 -6.49 3.88
N LEU A 73 3.38 -7.64 3.91
CA LEU A 73 3.41 -8.52 5.09
C LEU A 73 4.06 -7.84 6.30
N ALA A 74 5.15 -7.10 6.11
CA ALA A 74 5.82 -6.38 7.19
C ALA A 74 4.92 -5.27 7.78
N THR A 75 4.27 -4.47 6.93
CA THR A 75 3.35 -3.41 7.38
C THR A 75 2.12 -3.98 8.09
N ALA A 76 1.57 -5.09 7.58
CA ALA A 76 0.52 -5.86 8.23
C ALA A 76 0.92 -6.30 9.64
N GLY A 77 2.06 -6.99 9.77
CA GLY A 77 2.57 -7.48 11.06
C GLY A 77 2.84 -6.35 12.06
N VAL A 78 3.47 -5.25 11.62
CA VAL A 78 3.70 -4.07 12.48
C VAL A 78 2.37 -3.47 12.94
N THR A 79 1.38 -3.36 12.06
CA THR A 79 0.07 -2.80 12.40
C THR A 79 -0.66 -3.66 13.44
N ASP A 80 -0.57 -4.99 13.35
CA ASP A 80 -1.15 -5.89 14.33
C ASP A 80 -0.46 -5.76 15.70
N LEU A 81 0.87 -5.67 15.74
CA LEU A 81 1.63 -5.44 16.97
C LEU A 81 1.23 -4.12 17.65
N VAL A 82 1.15 -3.02 16.87
CA VAL A 82 0.70 -1.72 17.39
C VAL A 82 -0.74 -1.80 17.90
N THR A 83 -1.62 -2.51 17.18
CA THR A 83 -3.02 -2.66 17.59
C THR A 83 -3.15 -3.40 18.91
N VAL A 84 -2.38 -4.49 19.11
CA VAL A 84 -2.35 -5.23 20.37
C VAL A 84 -1.86 -4.32 21.50
N ALA A 85 -0.75 -3.60 21.30
CA ALA A 85 -0.19 -2.71 22.31
C ALA A 85 -1.15 -1.57 22.72
N VAL A 86 -1.85 -0.96 21.76
CA VAL A 86 -2.74 0.19 22.03
C VAL A 86 -4.04 -0.22 22.72
N LYS A 87 -4.60 -1.38 22.36
CA LYS A 87 -5.90 -1.83 22.89
C LYS A 87 -5.90 -2.02 24.41
N ASP A 88 -4.77 -2.41 24.98
CA ASP A 88 -4.64 -2.64 26.42
C ASP A 88 -4.69 -1.34 27.24
N HIS A 89 -4.50 -0.18 26.60
CA HIS A 89 -4.37 1.11 27.30
C HIS A 89 -5.65 1.94 27.36
N ILE A 90 -6.58 1.79 26.39
CA ILE A 90 -7.70 2.74 26.25
C ILE A 90 -8.99 2.24 26.90
N GLY A 91 -9.26 0.93 26.90
CA GLY A 91 -10.38 0.39 27.65
C GLY A 91 -11.77 0.85 27.17
N ARG A 92 -11.94 1.12 25.87
CA ARG A 92 -13.22 1.59 25.29
C ARG A 92 -14.19 0.42 25.03
N LEU A 93 -15.42 0.53 25.53
CA LEU A 93 -16.49 -0.44 25.25
C LEU A 93 -16.95 -0.36 23.80
N ARG A 94 -17.39 -1.49 23.23
CA ARG A 94 -17.91 -1.58 21.86
C ARG A 94 -19.39 -1.18 21.82
N PRO A 95 -19.92 -0.73 20.66
CA PRO A 95 -21.33 -0.33 20.54
C PRO A 95 -22.32 -1.38 21.05
N TYR A 96 -22.16 -2.65 20.67
CA TYR A 96 -23.05 -3.72 21.13
C TYR A 96 -23.03 -3.98 22.65
N GLN A 97 -22.02 -3.47 23.36
CA GLN A 97 -21.86 -3.64 24.81
C GLN A 97 -22.38 -2.45 25.61
N SER A 98 -22.52 -1.28 24.98
CA SER A 98 -22.81 -0.01 25.66
C SER A 98 -24.10 0.66 25.19
N LEU A 99 -24.58 0.38 23.98
CA LEU A 99 -25.70 1.11 23.38
C LEU A 99 -26.98 0.27 23.30
N PRO A 100 -28.15 0.82 23.69
CA PRO A 100 -29.44 0.21 23.38
C PRO A 100 -29.70 0.22 21.87
N PHE A 101 -30.56 -0.67 21.39
CA PHE A 101 -30.96 -0.82 19.97
C PHE A 101 -29.85 -1.11 18.97
N ALA A 102 -28.60 -1.24 19.42
CA ALA A 102 -27.49 -1.61 18.55
C ALA A 102 -27.72 -3.01 17.96
N HIS A 103 -27.67 -3.10 16.64
CA HIS A 103 -27.67 -4.36 15.91
C HIS A 103 -26.25 -4.88 15.78
N TYR A 104 -26.04 -6.16 16.02
CA TYR A 104 -24.72 -6.75 15.94
C TYR A 104 -24.75 -8.19 15.48
N GLN A 105 -23.72 -8.56 14.73
CA GLN A 105 -23.59 -9.93 14.24
C GLN A 105 -22.88 -10.81 15.25
N THR A 106 -23.43 -11.99 15.50
CA THR A 106 -22.81 -13.07 16.29
C THR A 106 -22.64 -14.32 15.43
N LYS A 107 -21.98 -15.35 15.96
CA LYS A 107 -21.89 -16.66 15.29
C LYS A 107 -23.26 -17.34 15.12
N GLU A 108 -24.21 -17.01 15.99
CA GLU A 108 -25.58 -17.53 15.99
C GLU A 108 -26.53 -16.73 15.09
N GLY A 109 -26.03 -15.67 14.45
CA GLY A 109 -26.82 -14.75 13.63
C GLY A 109 -26.88 -13.34 14.18
N TRP A 110 -27.80 -12.55 13.64
CA TRP A 110 -28.01 -11.15 13.99
C TRP A 110 -28.84 -11.01 15.26
N LYS A 111 -28.40 -10.10 16.14
CA LYS A 111 -29.08 -9.76 17.39
C LYS A 111 -29.20 -8.24 17.52
N GLN A 112 -30.18 -7.80 18.30
CA GLN A 112 -30.38 -6.39 18.64
C GLN A 112 -30.48 -6.23 20.16
N ASN A 113 -29.87 -5.17 20.68
CA ASN A 113 -30.02 -4.81 22.08
C ASN A 113 -31.43 -4.27 22.38
N PRO A 114 -32.05 -4.63 23.51
CA PRO A 114 -33.35 -4.11 23.91
C PRO A 114 -33.28 -2.61 24.26
N GLU A 115 -34.45 -1.97 24.42
CA GLU A 115 -34.55 -0.57 24.86
C GLU A 115 -33.96 -0.37 26.25
N MET A 116 -34.39 -1.17 27.22
CA MET A 116 -33.85 -1.17 28.59
C MET A 116 -32.54 -1.97 28.68
N PHE A 117 -31.61 -1.69 27.78
CA PHE A 117 -30.30 -2.34 27.77
C PHE A 117 -29.39 -1.78 28.87
N LYS A 118 -28.80 -2.68 29.66
CA LYS A 118 -27.77 -2.33 30.65
C LYS A 118 -26.39 -2.62 30.05
N PRO A 119 -25.50 -1.61 29.99
CA PRO A 119 -24.13 -1.82 29.52
C PRO A 119 -23.41 -2.90 30.32
N TRP A 120 -22.64 -3.74 29.63
CA TRP A 120 -21.85 -4.80 30.25
C TRP A 120 -20.43 -4.79 29.70
N LYS A 121 -19.47 -5.21 30.53
CA LYS A 121 -18.05 -5.21 30.17
C LYS A 121 -17.52 -6.63 30.18
N HIS A 122 -17.22 -7.17 29.00
CA HIS A 122 -16.50 -8.44 28.86
C HIS A 122 -15.07 -8.24 28.33
N ARG A 123 -14.92 -7.39 27.31
CA ARG A 123 -13.64 -6.84 26.83
C ARG A 123 -13.88 -5.40 26.42
N ALA A 124 -12.93 -4.52 26.71
CA ALA A 124 -13.03 -3.09 26.40
C ALA A 124 -11.94 -2.69 25.41
N ASP A 125 -12.02 -3.27 24.21
CA ASP A 125 -11.00 -3.21 23.17
C ASP A 125 -11.57 -2.66 21.85
N SER A 126 -12.51 -1.71 21.94
CA SER A 126 -13.13 -1.08 20.76
C SER A 126 -12.15 -0.18 20.01
N PHE A 127 -11.37 0.64 20.74
CA PHE A 127 -10.48 1.62 20.13
C PHE A 127 -9.04 1.08 19.97
N TYR A 128 -8.37 1.29 18.84
CA TYR A 128 -8.92 1.62 17.53
C TYR A 128 -9.27 0.34 16.75
N SER A 129 -9.98 0.46 15.62
CA SER A 129 -10.36 -0.70 14.81
C SER A 129 -9.14 -1.33 14.11
N GLY A 130 -8.71 -2.49 14.59
CA GLY A 130 -7.63 -3.26 13.98
C GLY A 130 -7.90 -3.66 12.52
N HIS A 131 -9.15 -4.00 12.18
CA HIS A 131 -9.52 -4.32 10.79
C HIS A 131 -9.37 -3.11 9.86
N ALA A 132 -9.76 -1.92 10.35
CA ALA A 132 -9.61 -0.67 9.60
C ALA A 132 -8.11 -0.31 9.44
N ALA A 133 -7.34 -0.39 10.51
CA ALA A 133 -5.90 -0.13 10.45
C ALA A 133 -5.17 -1.07 9.51
N HIS A 134 -5.44 -2.36 9.64
CA HIS A 134 -4.78 -3.37 8.84
C HIS A 134 -5.09 -3.23 7.35
N SER A 135 -6.38 -3.12 7.00
CA SER A 135 -6.79 -2.94 5.60
C SER A 135 -6.22 -1.65 4.99
N MET A 136 -6.13 -0.56 5.76
CA MET A 136 -5.54 0.69 5.29
C MET A 136 -4.03 0.60 5.11
N ALA A 137 -3.30 -0.05 6.03
CA ALA A 137 -1.85 -0.24 5.92
C ALA A 137 -1.49 -1.03 4.64
N VAL A 138 -2.24 -2.11 4.38
CA VAL A 138 -2.10 -2.90 3.15
C VAL A 138 -2.45 -2.06 1.92
N ALA A 139 -3.57 -1.33 1.94
CA ALA A 139 -4.01 -0.52 0.80
C ALA A 139 -3.01 0.59 0.44
N VAL A 140 -2.51 1.35 1.43
CA VAL A 140 -1.51 2.40 1.20
C VAL A 140 -0.23 1.80 0.64
N THR A 141 0.24 0.67 1.18
CA THR A 141 1.44 -0.01 0.68
C THR A 141 1.24 -0.49 -0.75
N ALA A 142 0.13 -1.18 -1.04
CA ALA A 142 -0.19 -1.69 -2.37
C ALA A 142 -0.37 -0.56 -3.40
N ALA A 143 -1.03 0.54 -3.04
CA ALA A 143 -1.18 1.72 -3.90
C ALA A 143 0.17 2.34 -4.29
N THR A 144 1.20 2.24 -3.43
CA THR A 144 2.54 2.71 -3.79
C THR A 144 3.28 1.80 -4.75
N LEU A 145 2.90 0.51 -4.81
CA LEU A 145 3.46 -0.49 -5.72
C LEU A 145 2.73 -0.48 -7.07
N CYS A 146 1.42 -0.21 -7.07
CA CYS A 146 0.56 -0.16 -8.26
C CYS A 146 -0.25 1.15 -8.32
N PRO A 147 0.38 2.33 -8.56
CA PRO A 147 -0.30 3.62 -8.53
C PRO A 147 -1.55 3.73 -9.42
N PRO A 148 -1.60 3.18 -10.64
CA PRO A 148 -2.80 3.26 -11.49
C PRO A 148 -4.04 2.59 -10.88
N LEU A 149 -3.87 1.61 -9.99
CA LEU A 149 -4.99 0.89 -9.34
C LEU A 149 -5.37 1.48 -7.98
N SER A 150 -4.74 2.57 -7.55
CA SER A 150 -4.95 3.17 -6.22
C SER A 150 -6.42 3.42 -5.87
N PRO A 151 -7.28 3.98 -6.76
CA PRO A 151 -8.69 4.21 -6.41
C PRO A 151 -9.44 2.93 -6.03
N VAL A 152 -9.21 1.86 -6.77
CA VAL A 152 -9.83 0.54 -6.50
C VAL A 152 -9.25 -0.08 -5.23
N ILE A 153 -7.94 0.05 -5.02
CA ILE A 153 -7.26 -0.44 -3.82
C ILE A 153 -7.81 0.26 -2.56
N TYR A 154 -8.06 1.57 -2.61
CA TYR A 154 -8.60 2.33 -1.48
C TYR A 154 -10.09 2.10 -1.24
N ALA A 155 -10.86 1.57 -2.21
CA ALA A 155 -12.25 1.19 -1.96
C ALA A 155 -12.35 0.09 -0.89
N MET A 156 -11.41 -0.86 -0.86
CA MET A 156 -11.42 -1.97 0.08
C MET A 156 -11.38 -1.57 1.57
N PRO A 157 -10.41 -0.77 2.06
CA PRO A 157 -10.41 -0.36 3.48
C PRO A 157 -11.63 0.47 3.87
N LEU A 158 -12.25 1.19 2.92
CA LEU A 158 -13.49 1.93 3.16
C LEU A 158 -14.67 0.98 3.39
N ILE A 159 -14.84 -0.03 2.54
CA ILE A 159 -15.88 -1.06 2.69
C ILE A 159 -15.64 -1.87 3.97
N VAL A 160 -14.39 -2.25 4.25
CA VAL A 160 -14.03 -2.94 5.49
C VAL A 160 -14.40 -2.08 6.70
N GLY A 161 -14.00 -0.81 6.75
CA GLY A 161 -14.32 0.08 7.86
C GLY A 161 -15.82 0.27 8.04
N TYR A 162 -16.56 0.50 6.94
CA TYR A 162 -18.02 0.58 6.96
C TYR A 162 -18.65 -0.68 7.55
N SER A 163 -18.21 -1.87 7.10
CA SER A 163 -18.72 -3.14 7.61
C SER A 163 -18.56 -3.26 9.13
N ARG A 164 -17.50 -2.71 9.72
CA ARG A 164 -17.25 -2.80 11.18
C ARG A 164 -18.24 -1.99 12.00
N VAL A 165 -18.70 -0.85 11.47
CA VAL A 165 -19.76 -0.04 12.07
C VAL A 165 -21.11 -0.73 11.86
N TYR A 166 -21.39 -1.18 10.64
CA TYR A 166 -22.61 -1.91 10.28
C TYR A 166 -22.84 -3.15 11.16
N LEU A 167 -21.78 -3.91 11.44
CA LEU A 167 -21.81 -5.12 12.28
C LEU A 167 -21.91 -4.85 13.79
N GLY A 168 -22.00 -3.59 14.21
CA GLY A 168 -22.10 -3.21 15.62
C GLY A 168 -20.80 -3.36 16.41
N LYS A 169 -19.65 -3.53 15.74
CA LYS A 169 -18.38 -3.92 16.39
C LYS A 169 -17.52 -2.75 16.83
N HIS A 170 -17.64 -1.61 16.17
CA HIS A 170 -16.80 -0.42 16.38
C HIS A 170 -17.60 0.85 16.11
N TYR A 171 -17.18 1.94 16.77
CA TYR A 171 -17.66 3.28 16.45
C TYR A 171 -17.01 3.83 15.18
N PRO A 172 -17.64 4.79 14.47
CA PRO A 172 -17.03 5.52 13.37
C PRO A 172 -15.65 6.11 13.72
N SER A 173 -15.50 6.70 14.92
CA SER A 173 -14.21 7.22 15.37
C SER A 173 -13.13 6.15 15.56
N ASP A 174 -13.51 4.94 15.99
CA ASP A 174 -12.56 3.81 16.11
C ASP A 174 -12.04 3.39 14.73
N VAL A 175 -12.91 3.44 13.71
CA VAL A 175 -12.57 3.13 12.31
C VAL A 175 -11.67 4.19 11.73
N LEU A 176 -11.99 5.47 11.93
CA LEU A 176 -11.17 6.59 11.47
C LEU A 176 -9.77 6.56 12.09
N ALA A 177 -9.69 6.38 13.41
CA ALA A 177 -8.41 6.24 14.10
C ALA A 177 -7.61 5.04 13.59
N GLY A 178 -8.29 3.92 13.29
CA GLY A 178 -7.68 2.76 12.67
C GLY A 178 -7.08 3.09 11.31
N TRP A 179 -7.86 3.67 10.39
CA TRP A 179 -7.34 4.08 9.08
C TRP A 179 -6.12 5.00 9.19
N LEU A 180 -6.17 6.01 10.07
CA LEU A 180 -5.04 6.92 10.30
C LEU A 180 -3.79 6.18 10.81
N ALA A 181 -3.95 5.29 11.79
CA ALA A 181 -2.84 4.49 12.32
C ALA A 181 -2.22 3.59 11.24
N GLY A 182 -3.05 2.89 10.47
CA GLY A 182 -2.60 2.03 9.36
C GLY A 182 -1.87 2.81 8.27
N ALA A 183 -2.41 3.95 7.87
CA ALA A 183 -1.77 4.83 6.90
C ALA A 183 -0.42 5.34 7.40
N LEU A 184 -0.32 5.73 8.67
CA LEU A 184 0.93 6.17 9.28
C LEU A 184 2.00 5.07 9.26
N VAL A 185 1.66 3.84 9.65
CA VAL A 185 2.58 2.68 9.59
C VAL A 185 3.09 2.46 8.18
N ALA A 186 2.21 2.46 7.17
CA ALA A 186 2.59 2.27 5.78
C ALA A 186 3.49 3.40 5.25
N LEU A 187 3.21 4.66 5.61
CA LEU A 187 4.04 5.80 5.22
C LEU A 187 5.43 5.75 5.87
N LEU A 188 5.53 5.35 7.14
CA LEU A 188 6.80 5.15 7.83
C LEU A 188 7.60 4.01 7.20
N ALA A 189 6.97 2.87 6.92
CA ALA A 189 7.60 1.75 6.23
C ALA A 189 8.14 2.18 4.86
N ARG A 190 7.35 2.89 4.05
CA ARG A 190 7.78 3.45 2.76
C ARG A 190 8.99 4.36 2.91
N ARG A 191 8.99 5.25 3.91
CA ARG A 191 10.11 6.17 4.16
C ARG A 191 11.37 5.41 4.55
N LEU A 192 11.25 4.39 5.40
CA LEU A 192 12.37 3.53 5.80
C LEU A 192 12.93 2.77 4.59
N THR A 193 12.09 2.13 3.79
CA THR A 193 12.53 1.40 2.59
C THR A 193 13.26 2.32 1.60
N ARG A 194 12.78 3.56 1.40
CA ARG A 194 13.48 4.54 0.55
C ARG A 194 14.85 4.92 1.10
N LYS A 195 14.95 5.17 2.41
CA LYS A 195 16.24 5.48 3.06
C LYS A 195 17.22 4.32 2.94
N LEU A 196 16.78 3.09 3.21
CA LEU A 196 17.62 1.90 3.09
C LEU A 196 18.11 1.69 1.65
N ARG A 197 17.27 1.96 0.64
CA ARG A 197 17.67 1.92 -0.77
C ARG A 197 18.69 3.00 -1.11
N ALA A 198 18.45 4.24 -0.68
CA ALA A 198 19.37 5.36 -0.91
C ALA A 198 20.75 5.13 -0.27
N ASN A 199 20.81 4.47 0.89
CA ASN A 199 22.07 4.13 1.55
C ASN A 199 22.77 2.90 0.95
N ALA A 200 22.04 2.04 0.23
CA ALA A 200 22.57 0.82 -0.37
C ALA A 200 23.08 1.03 -1.80
N GLU A 201 22.60 2.06 -2.49
CA GLU A 201 23.17 2.49 -3.77
C GLU A 201 24.42 3.32 -3.48
N PRO A 202 25.64 2.84 -3.81
CA PRO A 202 26.83 3.67 -3.71
C PRO A 202 26.62 4.91 -4.60
N GLU A 203 26.95 6.09 -4.06
CA GLU A 203 26.87 7.37 -4.75
C GLU A 203 27.35 7.18 -6.20
N ALA A 204 26.40 7.23 -7.15
CA ALA A 204 26.70 6.95 -8.53
C ALA A 204 27.72 8.00 -8.97
N LYS A 205 28.98 7.55 -9.18
CA LYS A 205 30.06 8.40 -9.69
C LYS A 205 29.48 9.17 -10.88
N PRO A 206 29.50 10.52 -10.87
CA PRO A 206 28.92 11.31 -11.94
C PRO A 206 29.41 10.74 -13.26
N LEU A 207 28.47 10.34 -14.13
CA LEU A 207 28.81 9.88 -15.47
C LEU A 207 29.74 10.94 -16.06
N GLN A 208 31.00 10.59 -16.27
CA GLN A 208 31.90 11.47 -17.01
C GLN A 208 31.17 11.78 -18.31
N PRO A 209 30.97 13.06 -18.66
CA PRO A 209 30.37 13.38 -19.93
C PRO A 209 31.14 12.61 -21.00
N PRO A 210 30.46 11.99 -21.98
CA PRO A 210 31.14 11.23 -23.01
C PRO A 210 32.29 12.10 -23.54
N PRO A 211 33.51 11.56 -23.73
CA PRO A 211 34.60 12.35 -24.29
C PRO A 211 34.02 13.03 -25.52
N ARG A 212 34.08 14.37 -25.57
CA ARG A 212 33.63 15.15 -26.72
C ARG A 212 34.27 14.47 -27.92
N SER A 213 33.50 13.68 -28.66
CA SER A 213 33.99 13.08 -29.87
C SER A 213 34.29 14.30 -30.72
N SER A 214 35.58 14.53 -30.94
CA SER A 214 36.02 15.41 -32.00
C SER A 214 35.24 14.94 -33.21
N SER A 215 34.27 15.76 -33.62
CA SER A 215 33.25 15.40 -34.59
C SER A 215 33.85 14.57 -35.72
N LEU A 216 33.16 13.56 -36.23
CA LEU A 216 33.59 12.87 -37.46
C LEU A 216 33.91 13.88 -38.59
N PHE A 217 33.33 15.09 -38.52
CA PHE A 217 33.66 16.26 -39.33
C PHE A 217 35.10 16.81 -39.18
N SER A 218 35.72 16.81 -37.99
CA SER A 218 37.10 17.29 -37.82
C SER A 218 38.13 16.30 -38.41
N ALA A 219 37.85 15.00 -38.30
CA ALA A 219 38.68 13.97 -38.94
C ALA A 219 38.54 13.98 -40.48
N TRP A 220 37.35 14.30 -41.01
CA TRP A 220 37.13 14.46 -42.46
C TRP A 220 37.78 15.74 -43.02
N ARG A 221 37.70 16.87 -42.31
CA ARG A 221 38.29 18.15 -42.74
C ARG A 221 39.82 18.09 -42.81
N ALA A 222 40.48 17.35 -41.91
CA ALA A 222 41.94 17.14 -41.94
C ALA A 222 42.42 16.32 -43.16
N LYS A 223 41.60 15.38 -43.66
CA LYS A 223 41.93 14.61 -44.87
C LYS A 223 41.80 15.42 -46.16
N LEU A 224 40.96 16.46 -46.19
CA LEU A 224 40.81 17.32 -47.37
C LEU A 224 41.92 18.36 -47.49
N THR A 225 42.50 18.82 -46.37
CA THR A 225 43.63 19.75 -46.38
C THR A 225 44.99 19.09 -46.70
N ALA A 226 45.09 17.76 -46.58
CA ALA A 226 46.34 17.02 -46.83
C ALA A 226 46.55 16.60 -48.30
N GLY A 227 45.62 16.94 -49.21
CA GLY A 227 45.60 16.43 -50.60
C GLY A 227 46.23 17.30 -51.68
N SER A 228 46.74 18.52 -51.39
CA SER A 228 47.10 19.50 -52.44
C SER A 228 48.56 19.96 -52.50
N THR A 229 49.53 19.08 -52.26
CA THR A 229 50.94 19.36 -52.60
C THR A 229 51.54 18.19 -53.36
N ARG A 230 51.22 18.08 -54.66
CA ARG A 230 52.13 17.47 -55.64
C ARG A 230 53.06 18.57 -56.13
N GLN A 231 54.30 18.58 -55.62
CA GLN A 231 55.38 19.38 -56.18
C GLN A 231 55.70 18.86 -57.58
N CYS A 232 55.49 19.70 -58.60
CA CYS A 232 56.12 19.54 -59.91
C CYS A 232 57.61 19.89 -59.77
N SER A 233 58.49 18.97 -60.14
CA SER A 233 59.92 19.22 -60.30
C SER A 233 60.20 19.52 -61.78
N PRO A 234 60.89 20.61 -62.14
CA PRO A 234 61.16 20.92 -63.55
C PRO A 234 62.32 20.08 -64.09
N SER A 235 62.12 19.59 -65.31
CA SER A 235 63.08 18.86 -66.15
C SER A 235 64.28 19.75 -66.53
N ARG A 236 65.50 19.23 -66.32
CA ARG A 236 66.72 19.75 -66.96
C ARG A 236 66.82 19.19 -68.37
N THR A 237 66.89 20.08 -69.34
CA THR A 237 67.21 19.83 -70.75
C THR A 237 68.71 19.62 -70.91
N SER A 238 69.08 18.52 -71.58
CA SER A 238 70.40 18.33 -72.21
C SER A 238 70.21 18.37 -73.73
N GLN A 239 70.77 19.36 -74.40
CA GLN A 239 71.09 19.31 -75.82
C GLN A 239 72.58 19.55 -75.96
N GLY A 240 73.24 18.67 -76.71
CA GLY A 240 74.61 18.84 -77.15
C GLY A 240 74.65 19.30 -78.61
N SER A 241 75.71 20.05 -78.91
CA SER A 241 76.42 20.11 -80.20
C SER A 241 77.76 20.76 -79.93
#